data_AF-A0A9X0WCW4-F1
#
_entry.id   AF-A0A9X0WCW4-F1
#
_cell.length_a   1.000
_cell.length_b   1.000
_cell.length_c   1.000
_cell.angle_alpha   90.00
_cell.angle_beta   90.00
_cell.angle_gamma   90.00
#
_symmetry.space_group_name_H-M   'P 1'
#
loop_
_entity.id
_entity.type
_entity.pdbx_description
1 polymer ?
#
loop_
_entity_poly.entity_id
_entity_poly.type
_entity_poly.pdbx_seq_one_letter_code
_entity_poly.pdbx_strand_id
1 'polypeptide(L)' 'MSEPLTKALISGSRVIAKGRRIRDVDRLVATYGGVASKWVKKSSPHVEYQGDTYEYHWYEHQGLGRFEIKMKRL' A
#
# COMPACT_ATOMS: atom_id res chain seq x y z
N MET A 1 -10.02 -10.02 13.03
CA MET A 1 -8.61 -10.07 13.42
C MET A 1 -7.77 -9.59 12.25
N SER A 2 -7.16 -8.42 12.34
CA SER A 2 -6.34 -7.84 11.26
C SER A 2 -5.20 -7.05 11.87
N GLU A 3 -4.07 -7.70 12.13
CA GLU A 3 -2.80 -6.98 12.17
C GLU A 3 -2.19 -7.09 10.76
N PRO A 4 -2.44 -6.12 9.86
CA PRO A 4 -2.48 -6.38 8.43
C PRO A 4 -1.14 -6.14 7.71
N LEU A 5 -0.07 -5.78 8.42
CA LEU A 5 1.28 -5.62 7.83
C LEU A 5 2.33 -5.68 8.94
N THR A 6 3.05 -6.80 9.03
CA THR A 6 4.16 -6.94 9.98
C THR A 6 5.34 -6.05 9.57
N LYS A 7 6.23 -5.75 10.53
CA LYS A 7 7.46 -4.99 10.25
C LYS A 7 8.31 -5.63 9.14
N ALA A 8 8.35 -6.98 9.10
CA ALA A 8 9.06 -7.72 8.06
C ALA A 8 8.47 -7.47 6.67
N LEU A 9 7.14 -7.51 6.53
CA LEU A 9 6.46 -7.24 5.25
C LEU A 9 6.65 -5.80 4.77
N ILE A 10 6.67 -4.84 5.70
CA ILE A 10 6.95 -3.44 5.38
C ILE A 10 8.41 -3.28 4.91
N SER A 11 9.36 -3.91 5.62
CA SER A 11 10.78 -3.85 5.28
C SER A 11 11.07 -4.43 3.89
N GLY A 12 10.43 -5.55 3.54
CA GLY A 12 10.55 -6.18 2.22
C GLY A 12 9.69 -5.55 1.13
N SER A 13 8.96 -4.47 1.42
CA SER A 13 8.02 -3.90 0.47
C SER A 13 8.69 -3.14 -0.67
N ARG A 14 8.00 -3.07 -1.81
CA ARG A 14 8.43 -2.28 -2.97
C ARG A 14 7.39 -1.22 -3.33
N VAL A 15 7.87 -0.12 -3.91
CA VAL A 15 6.98 0.89 -4.50
C VAL A 15 6.58 0.45 -5.90
N ILE A 16 5.28 0.37 -6.16
CA ILE A 16 4.73 -0.05 -7.46
C ILE A 16 4.13 1.10 -8.27
N ALA A 17 3.77 2.22 -7.63
CA ALA A 17 3.39 3.45 -8.31
C ALA A 17 3.68 4.67 -7.41
N LYS A 18 3.88 5.85 -8.01
CA LYS A 18 4.11 7.12 -7.32
C LYS A 18 3.35 8.26 -7.99
N GLY A 19 2.84 9.18 -7.19
CA GLY A 19 2.17 10.40 -7.65
C GLY A 19 1.12 10.15 -8.71
N ARG A 20 1.14 10.93 -9.79
CA ARG A 20 0.16 10.82 -10.89
C ARG A 20 0.19 9.51 -11.67
N ARG A 21 1.15 8.61 -11.41
CA ARG A 21 1.12 7.22 -11.92
C ARG A 21 0.21 6.31 -11.09
N ILE A 22 -0.22 6.74 -9.91
CA ILE A 22 -1.29 6.10 -9.16
C ILE A 22 -2.62 6.52 -9.80
N ARG A 23 -3.37 5.55 -10.33
CA ARG A 23 -4.61 5.78 -11.09
C ARG A 23 -5.62 6.64 -10.34
N ASP A 24 -5.72 6.48 -9.04
CA ASP A 24 -6.67 7.12 -8.14
C ASP A 24 -6.01 8.18 -7.24
N VAL A 25 -4.87 8.77 -7.62
CA VAL A 25 -4.16 9.75 -6.78
C VAL A 25 -5.02 10.96 -6.43
N ASP A 26 -5.85 11.44 -7.37
CA ASP A 26 -6.70 12.61 -7.12
C ASP A 26 -7.77 12.30 -6.06
N ARG A 27 -8.29 11.06 -6.04
CA ARG A 27 -9.18 10.58 -4.98
C ARG A 27 -8.46 10.52 -3.63
N LEU A 28 -7.22 10.03 -3.58
CA LEU A 28 -6.43 9.98 -2.35
C LEU A 28 -6.17 11.38 -1.79
N VAL A 29 -5.81 12.33 -2.65
CA VAL A 29 -5.64 13.74 -2.28
C VAL A 29 -6.95 14.36 -1.79
N ALA A 30 -8.07 14.11 -2.46
CA ALA A 30 -9.38 14.62 -2.04
C ALA A 30 -9.85 14.02 -0.70
N THR A 31 -9.53 12.75 -0.43
CA THR A 31 -10.00 12.02 0.76
C THR A 31 -9.11 12.24 1.98
N TYR A 32 -7.80 12.20 1.79
CA TYR A 32 -6.82 12.21 2.89
C TYR A 32 -5.89 13.44 2.86
N GLY A 33 -5.95 14.26 1.81
CA GLY A 33 -5.12 15.45 1.67
C GLY A 33 -3.71 15.20 1.13
N GLY A 34 -2.86 16.19 1.33
CA GLY A 34 -1.46 16.18 0.88
C GLY A 34 -1.30 16.40 -0.63
N VAL A 35 -0.04 16.49 -1.08
CA VAL A 35 0.28 16.68 -2.51
C VAL A 35 0.42 15.33 -3.23
N ALA A 36 -0.11 15.25 -4.46
CA ALA A 36 -0.06 14.05 -5.29
C ALA A 36 1.35 13.44 -5.37
N SER A 37 2.39 14.24 -5.58
CA SER A 37 3.78 13.76 -5.75
C SER A 37 4.35 12.99 -4.54
N LYS A 38 3.78 13.16 -3.34
CA LYS A 38 4.20 12.47 -2.11
C LYS A 38 3.44 11.17 -1.84
N TRP A 39 2.43 10.85 -2.64
CA TRP A 39 1.72 9.58 -2.56
C TRP A 39 2.51 8.46 -3.24
N VAL A 40 2.60 7.32 -2.56
CA VAL A 40 3.18 6.08 -3.08
C VAL A 40 2.21 4.93 -2.89
N LYS A 41 2.14 4.04 -3.88
CA LYS A 41 1.49 2.73 -3.75
C LYS A 41 2.57 1.70 -3.53
N LYS A 42 2.42 0.88 -2.50
CA LYS A 42 3.37 -0.18 -2.15
C LYS A 42 2.74 -1.55 -2.22
N SER A 43 3.62 -2.53 -2.38
CA SER A 43 3.30 -3.95 -2.39
C SER A 43 4.25 -4.69 -1.46
N SER A 44 3.74 -5.62 -0.65
CA SER A 44 4.57 -6.50 0.18
C SER A 44 5.23 -7.60 -0.68
N PRO A 45 6.19 -8.36 -0.12
CA PRO A 45 6.49 -9.69 -0.62
C PRO A 45 5.25 -10.60 -0.59
N HIS A 46 5.34 -11.73 -1.28
CA HIS A 46 4.35 -12.78 -1.20
C HIS A 46 4.30 -13.37 0.21
N VAL A 47 3.09 -13.66 0.67
CA VAL A 47 2.81 -14.29 1.96
C VAL A 47 2.03 -15.57 1.69
N GLU A 48 2.52 -16.69 2.20
CA GLU A 48 1.79 -17.94 2.18
C GLU A 48 0.88 -18.03 3.41
N TYR A 49 -0.40 -18.31 3.18
CA TYR A 49 -1.37 -18.50 4.25
C TYR A 49 -2.40 -19.55 3.83
N GLN A 50 -2.53 -20.61 4.63
CA GLN A 50 -3.45 -21.73 4.37
C GLN A 50 -3.29 -22.36 2.97
N GLY A 51 -2.06 -22.45 2.46
CA GLY A 51 -1.78 -23.01 1.14
C GLY A 51 -2.00 -22.06 -0.04
N ASP A 52 -2.42 -20.82 0.23
CA ASP A 52 -2.61 -19.77 -0.78
C ASP A 52 -1.52 -18.70 -0.67
N THR A 53 -1.20 -18.08 -1.80
CA THR A 53 -0.27 -16.95 -1.86
C THR A 53 -1.04 -15.63 -1.90
N TYR A 54 -0.61 -14.67 -1.08
CA TYR A 54 -1.19 -13.34 -0.97
C TYR A 54 -0.13 -12.24 -1.10
N GLU A 55 -0.57 -11.06 -1.53
CA GLU A 55 0.22 -9.83 -1.55
C GLU A 55 -0.59 -8.70 -0.90
N TYR A 56 0.02 -7.93 0.00
CA TYR A 56 -0.61 -6.75 0.60
C TYR A 56 -0.29 -5.51 -0.22
N HIS A 57 -1.32 -4.75 -0.59
CA HIS A 57 -1.20 -3.47 -1.28
C HIS A 57 -1.71 -2.35 -0.39
N TRP A 58 -1.04 -1.21 -0.38
CA TRP A 58 -1.52 -0.02 0.34
C TRP A 58 -1.06 1.27 -0.33
N TYR A 59 -1.69 2.36 0.08
CA TYR A 59 -1.26 3.71 -0.23
C TYR A 59 -0.56 4.32 0.97
N GLU A 60 0.48 5.10 0.73
CA GLU A 60 1.23 5.78 1.78
C GLU A 60 1.57 7.17 1.31
N HIS A 61 1.39 8.14 2.19
CA HIS A 61 1.82 9.52 1.96
C HIS A 61 2.94 9.86 2.92
N GLN A 62 4.01 10.43 2.36
CA GLN A 62 5.13 10.94 3.15
C GLN A 62 4.69 12.13 4.02
N GLY A 63 4.41 11.85 5.29
CA GLY A 63 4.03 12.83 6.30
C GLY A 63 2.60 12.65 6.85
N LEU A 64 1.74 11.88 6.18
CA LEU A 64 0.39 11.58 6.68
C LEU A 64 0.22 10.14 7.16
N GLY A 65 1.00 9.20 6.60
CA GLY A 65 0.99 7.79 7.01
C GLY A 65 0.47 6.85 5.92
N ARG A 66 0.07 5.64 6.35
CA ARG A 66 -0.39 4.54 5.47
C ARG A 66 -1.91 4.44 5.52
N PHE A 67 -2.51 4.22 4.36
CA PHE A 67 -3.95 4.22 4.13
C PHE A 67 -4.36 3.06 3.21
N GLU A 68 -5.61 2.64 3.36
CA GLU A 68 -6.28 1.65 2.49
C GLU A 68 -5.45 0.40 2.21
N ILE A 69 -5.14 -0.34 3.27
CA ILE A 69 -4.45 -1.63 3.17
C ILE A 69 -5.45 -2.68 2.66
N LYS A 70 -5.06 -3.39 1.60
CA LYS A 70 -5.83 -4.50 1.03
C LYS A 70 -4.95 -5.72 0.82
N MET A 71 -5.46 -6.88 1.20
CA MET A 71 -4.86 -8.17 0.86
C MET A 71 -5.42 -8.65 -0.49
N LYS A 72 -4.54 -9.12 -1.37
CA LYS A 72 -4.90 -9.70 -2.67
C LYS A 72 -4.37 -11.13 -2.73
N ARG A 73 -5.24 -12.10 -2.99
CA ARG A 73 -4.84 -13.47 -3.34
C ARG A 73 -4.22 -13.46 -4.74
N LEU A 74 -3.11 -14.15 -4.93
CA LEU A 74 -2.43 -14.31 -6.21
C LEU A 74 -2.95 -15.52 -6.98
#